data_AF-F8L263-F1
#
_entry.id   AF-F8L263-F1
#
_cell.length_a   1.000
_cell.length_b   1.000
_cell.length_c   1.000
_cell.angle_alpha   90.00
_cell.angle_beta   90.00
_cell.angle_gamma   90.00
#
_symmetry.space_group_name_H-M   'P 1'
#
loop_
_entity.id
_entity.type
_entity.pdbx_description
1 polymer ?
#
loop_
_entity_poly.entity_id
_entity_poly.type
_entity_poly.pdbx_seq_one_letter_code
_entity_poly.pdbx_strand_id
1 'polypeptide(L)'
;MQLFAFNLHNQLVAAVHAEKHCDYICLECQKAVRLRGGRHRQKHYYHLQINQACSLHRKSMEHIQVQTYLYRLLPENDCVLECSFPTVSRIADVVWKSKKLIFEVQCSPITQEEVQNRCQDYRSCGYEIIWILHEKTFNRWKLCAAEVFLQDQTHYFTNMNKEGKGMIYDCYASIERGVRKKRMKPVEVQLNLPTLLNESGKNLPQFLKKRLETWHLHFEGDLVTRFFNQAYDFQEIISIEQKNETKPLTWIQAAKYALYFCIMRPYRLVFQLFLEKHSN
;
A
#
# COMPACT_ATOMS: atom_id res chain seq x y z
N MET A 1 8.27 -12.42 -11.17
CA MET A 1 8.67 -11.84 -12.47
C MET A 1 9.39 -10.53 -12.18
N GLN A 2 10.49 -10.20 -12.85
CA GLN A 2 11.23 -8.94 -12.59
C GLN A 2 11.67 -8.28 -13.90
N LEU A 3 11.92 -6.97 -13.89
CA LEU A 3 12.30 -6.20 -15.09
C LEU A 3 13.81 -6.04 -15.24
N PHE A 4 14.57 -6.17 -14.16
CA PHE A 4 16.02 -6.02 -14.14
C PHE A 4 16.69 -7.26 -13.53
N ALA A 5 17.91 -7.54 -13.96
CA ALA A 5 18.76 -8.62 -13.42
C ALA A 5 20.23 -8.27 -13.67
N PHE A 6 21.15 -8.85 -12.90
CA PHE A 6 22.57 -8.73 -13.21
C PHE A 6 22.97 -9.72 -14.30
N ASN A 7 23.84 -9.33 -15.23
CA ASN A 7 24.53 -10.30 -16.08
C ASN A 7 25.72 -10.93 -15.31
N LEU A 8 26.45 -11.85 -15.97
CA LEU A 8 27.62 -12.51 -15.37
C LEU A 8 28.79 -11.57 -15.04
N HIS A 9 28.81 -10.37 -15.63
CA HIS A 9 29.78 -9.31 -15.35
C HIS A 9 29.29 -8.33 -14.27
N ASN A 10 28.23 -8.68 -13.53
CA ASN A 10 27.62 -7.88 -12.48
C ASN A 10 27.06 -6.52 -12.95
N GLN A 11 26.69 -6.41 -14.22
CA GLN A 11 26.07 -5.22 -14.80
C GLN A 11 24.55 -5.36 -14.75
N LEU A 12 23.85 -4.30 -14.34
CA LEU A 12 22.39 -4.27 -14.31
C LEU A 12 21.83 -4.20 -15.73
N VAL A 13 21.06 -5.21 -16.14
CA VAL A 13 20.49 -5.32 -17.49
C VAL A 13 18.97 -5.31 -17.42
N ALA A 14 18.35 -4.33 -18.09
CA ALA A 14 16.91 -4.30 -18.28
C ALA A 14 16.46 -5.44 -19.22
N ALA A 15 15.35 -6.09 -18.90
CA ALA A 15 14.81 -7.22 -19.67
C ALA A 15 14.52 -6.87 -21.14
N VAL A 16 14.28 -5.58 -21.44
CA VAL A 16 14.09 -5.10 -22.81
C VAL A 16 15.33 -5.26 -23.69
N HIS A 17 16.53 -5.10 -23.10
CA HIS A 17 17.83 -5.19 -23.76
C HIS A 17 18.52 -6.55 -23.56
N ALA A 18 17.91 -7.45 -22.79
CA ALA A 18 18.45 -8.77 -22.52
C ALA A 18 18.41 -9.69 -23.74
N GLU A 19 19.41 -10.57 -23.82
CA GLU A 19 19.52 -11.62 -24.81
C GLU A 19 18.72 -12.86 -24.37
N LYS A 20 18.12 -13.55 -25.35
CA LYS A 20 17.44 -14.82 -25.08
C LYS A 20 18.47 -15.92 -24.89
N HIS A 21 18.11 -16.94 -24.10
CA HIS A 21 18.93 -18.13 -23.83
C HIS A 21 20.20 -17.89 -23.00
N CYS A 22 20.46 -16.66 -22.54
CA CYS A 22 21.48 -16.36 -21.55
C CYS A 22 20.91 -16.46 -20.13
N ASP A 23 21.78 -16.83 -19.19
CA ASP A 23 21.47 -16.81 -17.76
C ASP A 23 21.87 -15.47 -17.15
N TYR A 24 21.01 -14.96 -16.27
CA TYR A 24 21.17 -13.73 -15.51
C TYR A 24 20.99 -14.03 -14.02
N ILE A 25 21.30 -13.06 -13.17
CA ILE A 25 21.31 -13.20 -11.71
C ILE A 25 20.23 -12.31 -11.10
N CYS A 26 19.39 -12.89 -10.24
CA CYS A 26 18.34 -12.15 -9.53
C CYS A 26 18.92 -11.11 -8.57
N LEU A 27 18.36 -9.89 -8.57
CA LEU A 27 18.81 -8.77 -7.73
C LEU A 27 18.65 -9.03 -6.23
N GLU A 28 17.69 -9.89 -5.85
CA GLU A 28 17.36 -10.17 -4.45
C GLU A 28 18.03 -11.47 -3.98
N CYS A 29 17.72 -12.59 -4.63
CA CYS A 29 18.14 -13.90 -4.14
C CYS A 29 19.42 -14.45 -4.78
N GLN A 30 20.02 -13.72 -5.73
CA GLN A 30 21.25 -14.10 -6.43
C GLN A 30 21.17 -15.45 -7.20
N LYS A 31 19.98 -16.02 -7.36
CA LYS A 31 19.76 -17.24 -8.17
C LYS A 31 19.62 -16.92 -9.65
N ALA A 32 19.88 -17.92 -10.48
CA ALA A 32 19.75 -17.84 -11.93
C ALA A 32 18.31 -17.52 -12.37
N VAL A 33 18.18 -16.54 -13.25
CA VAL A 33 16.94 -16.14 -13.93
C VAL A 33 17.19 -16.07 -15.43
N ARG A 34 16.13 -16.28 -16.23
CA ARG A 34 16.21 -16.21 -17.69
C ARG A 34 15.17 -15.27 -18.25
N LEU A 35 15.44 -14.70 -19.41
CA LEU A 35 14.51 -13.84 -20.12
C LEU A 35 13.29 -14.63 -20.62
N ARG A 36 12.08 -14.15 -20.34
CA ARG A 36 10.83 -14.57 -20.96
C ARG A 36 10.11 -13.38 -21.54
N GLY A 37 9.59 -13.56 -22.76
CA GLY A 37 8.88 -12.50 -23.46
C GLY A 37 8.96 -12.67 -24.97
N GLY A 38 8.23 -11.81 -25.68
CA GLY A 38 8.16 -11.84 -27.14
C GLY A 38 7.62 -10.53 -27.67
N ARG A 39 7.36 -10.49 -28.99
CA ARG A 39 6.91 -9.27 -29.68
C ARG A 39 5.64 -8.63 -29.07
N HIS A 40 4.75 -9.44 -28.53
CA HIS A 40 3.45 -9.00 -27.99
C HIS A 40 3.31 -9.20 -26.46
N ARG A 41 4.38 -9.55 -25.76
CA ARG A 41 4.36 -9.80 -24.31
C ARG A 41 5.52 -9.10 -23.64
N GLN A 42 5.23 -8.36 -22.57
CA GLN A 42 6.23 -7.68 -21.76
C GLN A 42 7.38 -8.63 -21.42
N LYS A 43 8.59 -8.23 -21.83
CA LYS A 43 9.83 -8.95 -21.49
C LYS A 43 10.08 -8.80 -19.98
N HIS A 44 10.36 -9.91 -19.32
CA HIS A 44 10.68 -9.97 -17.90
C HIS A 44 11.58 -11.19 -17.63
N TYR A 45 12.30 -11.16 -16.52
CA TYR A 45 13.04 -12.32 -16.04
C TYR A 45 12.15 -13.21 -15.17
N TYR A 46 12.36 -14.51 -15.28
CA TYR A 46 11.74 -15.53 -14.44
C TYR A 46 12.82 -16.45 -13.86
N HIS A 47 12.58 -16.98 -12.66
CA HIS A 47 13.50 -17.93 -12.04
C HIS A 47 13.33 -19.31 -12.67
N LEU A 48 14.44 -20.02 -12.86
CA LEU A 48 14.42 -21.40 -13.38
C LEU A 48 13.91 -22.39 -12.34
N GLN A 49 14.12 -22.09 -11.06
CA GLN A 49 13.64 -22.88 -9.92
C GLN A 49 12.73 -22.02 -9.04
N ILE A 50 11.75 -22.65 -8.41
CA ILE A 50 10.84 -21.97 -7.49
C ILE A 50 11.64 -21.47 -6.28
N ASN A 51 11.51 -20.18 -5.97
CA ASN A 51 12.11 -19.59 -4.78
C ASN A 51 11.08 -18.69 -4.07
N GLN A 52 10.32 -19.26 -3.13
CA GLN A 52 9.26 -18.51 -2.44
C GLN A 52 9.78 -17.43 -1.48
N ALA A 53 11.04 -17.52 -1.05
CA ALA A 53 11.68 -16.51 -0.22
C ALA A 53 12.01 -15.22 -0.99
N CYS A 54 12.11 -15.30 -2.33
CA CYS A 54 12.41 -14.17 -3.19
C CYS A 54 11.12 -13.39 -3.51
N SER A 55 11.01 -12.15 -3.07
CA SER A 55 9.88 -11.28 -3.41
C SER A 55 9.76 -11.03 -4.92
N LEU A 56 10.88 -10.85 -5.64
CA LEU A 56 10.92 -10.69 -7.09
C LEU A 56 10.41 -11.92 -7.83
N HIS A 57 10.57 -13.11 -7.26
CA HIS A 57 9.99 -14.34 -7.83
C HIS A 57 8.46 -14.30 -7.81
N ARG A 58 7.87 -13.81 -6.70
CA ARG A 58 6.41 -13.80 -6.45
C ARG A 58 5.62 -12.78 -7.27
N LYS A 59 6.28 -11.77 -7.84
CA LYS A 59 5.64 -10.76 -8.69
C LYS A 59 4.91 -11.39 -9.89
N SER A 60 3.64 -11.04 -10.06
CA SER A 60 2.79 -11.47 -11.19
C SER A 60 2.92 -10.55 -12.41
N MET A 61 2.23 -10.85 -13.50
CA MET A 61 2.18 -9.96 -14.66
C MET A 61 1.44 -8.65 -14.33
N GLU A 62 0.35 -8.70 -13.55
CA GLU A 62 -0.35 -7.50 -13.09
C GLU A 62 0.58 -6.57 -12.30
N HIS A 63 1.43 -7.13 -11.42
CA HIS A 63 2.45 -6.36 -10.70
C HIS A 63 3.36 -5.60 -11.66
N ILE A 64 3.87 -6.30 -12.68
CA ILE A 64 4.75 -5.71 -13.70
C ILE A 64 4.03 -4.63 -14.51
N GLN A 65 2.73 -4.82 -14.82
CA GLN A 65 1.95 -3.81 -15.53
C GLN A 65 1.75 -2.54 -14.70
N VAL A 66 1.45 -2.66 -13.41
CA VAL A 66 1.31 -1.51 -12.51
C VAL A 66 2.64 -0.77 -12.38
N GLN A 67 3.76 -1.48 -12.17
CA GLN A 67 5.10 -0.86 -12.15
C GLN A 67 5.39 -0.10 -13.46
N THR A 68 5.09 -0.73 -14.59
CA THR A 68 5.32 -0.13 -15.92
C THR A 68 4.43 1.09 -16.16
N TYR A 69 3.16 1.04 -15.71
CA TYR A 69 2.23 2.17 -15.77
C TYR A 69 2.76 3.35 -14.95
N LEU A 70 3.17 3.11 -13.70
CA LEU A 70 3.75 4.14 -12.83
C LEU A 70 5.00 4.76 -13.45
N TYR A 71 5.92 3.96 -13.99
CA TYR A 71 7.13 4.47 -14.64
C TYR A 71 6.82 5.39 -15.84
N ARG A 72 5.78 5.07 -16.61
CA ARG A 72 5.34 5.92 -17.74
C ARG A 72 4.62 7.18 -17.30
N LEU A 73 3.92 7.13 -16.17
CA LEU A 73 3.18 8.25 -15.60
C LEU A 73 4.12 9.28 -14.97
N LEU A 74 5.21 8.82 -14.36
CA LEU A 74 6.18 9.64 -13.65
C LEU A 74 7.27 10.20 -14.59
N PRO A 75 8.02 11.25 -14.18
CA PRO A 75 9.07 11.81 -15.03
C PRO A 75 10.20 10.81 -15.31
N GLU A 76 10.45 10.51 -16.59
CA GLU A 76 11.36 9.44 -17.04
C GLU A 76 12.78 9.55 -16.46
N ASN A 77 13.33 10.77 -16.37
CA ASN A 77 14.69 11.01 -15.87
C ASN A 77 14.83 11.04 -14.35
N ASP A 78 13.72 10.92 -13.62
CA ASP A 78 13.67 11.05 -12.15
C ASP A 78 13.06 9.81 -11.48
N CYS A 79 12.52 8.90 -12.29
CA CYS A 79 11.92 7.66 -11.86
C CYS A 79 12.86 6.46 -12.06
N VAL A 80 12.93 5.55 -11.09
CA VAL A 80 13.71 4.30 -11.19
C VAL A 80 12.86 3.09 -10.80
N LEU A 81 12.88 2.06 -11.63
CA LEU A 81 12.22 0.78 -11.38
C LEU A 81 13.15 -0.19 -10.66
N GLU A 82 12.58 -1.03 -9.78
CA GLU A 82 13.31 -2.10 -9.06
C GLU A 82 14.62 -1.59 -8.41
N CYS A 83 14.53 -0.43 -7.74
CA CYS A 83 15.68 0.25 -7.17
C CYS A 83 16.14 -0.45 -5.89
N SER A 84 17.41 -0.87 -5.84
CA SER A 84 17.99 -1.45 -4.64
C SER A 84 18.24 -0.39 -3.56
N PHE A 85 17.89 -0.74 -2.32
CA PHE A 85 18.23 -0.03 -1.09
C PHE A 85 19.08 -0.97 -0.21
N PRO A 86 20.40 -1.05 -0.44
CA PRO A 86 21.25 -2.05 0.22
C PRO A 86 21.30 -1.93 1.74
N THR A 87 21.22 -0.70 2.27
CA THR A 87 21.26 -0.41 3.72
C THR A 87 20.14 -1.10 4.50
N VAL A 88 18.98 -1.28 3.86
CA VAL A 88 17.80 -1.94 4.44
C VAL A 88 17.48 -3.26 3.75
N SER A 89 18.37 -3.72 2.85
CA SER A 89 18.19 -4.95 2.06
C SER A 89 16.83 -5.03 1.34
N ARG A 90 16.36 -3.91 0.78
CA ARG A 90 15.10 -3.83 0.03
C ARG A 90 15.30 -3.53 -1.44
N ILE A 91 14.29 -3.86 -2.24
CA ILE A 91 14.18 -3.46 -3.64
C ILE A 91 12.82 -2.80 -3.81
N ALA A 92 12.82 -1.49 -3.98
CA ALA A 92 11.62 -0.71 -4.19
C ALA A 92 11.09 -0.90 -5.61
N ASP A 93 9.78 -1.03 -5.75
CA ASP A 93 9.16 -1.26 -7.05
C ASP A 93 9.34 -0.08 -8.00
N VAL A 94 9.03 1.14 -7.55
CA VAL A 94 9.15 2.38 -8.31
C VAL A 94 9.58 3.50 -7.36
N VAL A 95 10.65 4.21 -7.69
CA VAL A 95 11.19 5.32 -6.89
C VAL A 95 11.13 6.60 -7.68
N TRP A 96 10.50 7.63 -7.11
CA TRP A 96 10.59 9.01 -7.58
C TRP A 96 11.64 9.76 -6.76
N LYS A 97 12.83 9.95 -7.32
CA LYS A 97 14.02 10.39 -6.58
C LYS A 97 13.89 11.81 -6.01
N SER A 98 13.53 12.79 -6.85
CA SER A 98 13.45 14.20 -6.40
C SER A 98 12.39 14.42 -5.31
N LYS A 99 11.29 13.66 -5.37
CA LYS A 99 10.20 13.74 -4.39
C LYS A 99 10.41 12.85 -3.17
N LYS A 100 11.44 12.00 -3.17
CA LYS A 100 11.67 10.99 -2.13
C LYS A 100 10.45 10.11 -1.87
N LEU A 101 9.81 9.67 -2.96
CA LEU A 101 8.63 8.80 -2.90
C LEU A 101 8.95 7.42 -3.44
N ILE A 102 8.36 6.41 -2.81
CA ILE A 102 8.37 5.03 -3.27
C ILE A 102 6.93 4.60 -3.50
N PHE A 103 6.65 4.04 -4.67
CA PHE A 103 5.38 3.38 -4.94
C PHE A 103 5.61 1.88 -4.86
N GLU A 104 5.05 1.25 -3.82
CA GLU A 104 5.17 -0.18 -3.57
C GLU A 104 3.91 -0.90 -4.07
N VAL A 105 4.07 -1.82 -5.02
CA VAL A 105 2.96 -2.55 -5.63
C VAL A 105 2.76 -3.86 -4.88
N GLN A 106 1.52 -4.17 -4.50
CA GLN A 106 1.22 -5.41 -3.80
C GLN A 106 0.05 -6.14 -4.46
N CYS A 107 0.37 -7.23 -5.16
CA CYS A 107 -0.61 -8.09 -5.82
C CYS A 107 -0.94 -9.39 -5.05
N SER A 108 -0.09 -9.82 -4.12
CA SER A 108 -0.28 -11.05 -3.33
C SER A 108 -0.56 -10.73 -1.86
N PRO A 109 -1.05 -11.69 -1.05
CA PRO A 109 -1.14 -11.50 0.39
C PRO A 109 0.22 -11.12 1.00
N ILE A 110 0.19 -10.26 2.02
CA ILE A 110 1.34 -9.78 2.78
C ILE A 110 0.92 -9.69 4.26
N THR A 111 1.85 -9.94 5.17
CA THR A 111 1.58 -9.81 6.61
C THR A 111 1.59 -8.34 7.00
N GLN A 112 0.87 -8.00 8.08
CA GLN A 112 0.93 -6.64 8.64
C GLN A 112 2.36 -6.27 9.06
N GLU A 113 3.08 -7.21 9.68
CA GLU A 113 4.46 -7.03 10.13
C GLU A 113 5.40 -6.68 8.97
N GLU A 114 5.30 -7.38 7.83
CA GLU A 114 6.15 -7.07 6.67
C GLU A 114 5.80 -5.70 6.05
N VAL A 115 4.52 -5.30 6.05
CA VAL A 115 4.14 -3.93 5.65
C VAL A 115 4.76 -2.90 6.60
N GLN A 116 4.69 -3.13 7.91
CA GLN A 116 5.29 -2.26 8.92
C GLN A 116 6.81 -2.15 8.76
N ASN A 117 7.50 -3.28 8.55
CA ASN A 117 8.94 -3.32 8.35
C ASN A 117 9.34 -2.53 7.09
N ARG A 118 8.67 -2.76 5.95
CA ARG A 118 8.91 -1.95 4.74
C ARG A 118 8.65 -0.47 4.97
N CYS A 119 7.61 -0.14 5.73
CA CYS A 119 7.32 1.24 6.13
C CYS A 119 8.47 1.88 6.90
N GLN A 120 9.06 1.17 7.86
CA GLN A 120 10.18 1.65 8.67
C GLN A 120 11.48 1.69 7.86
N ASP A 121 11.75 0.67 7.06
CA ASP A 121 12.95 0.53 6.25
C ASP A 121 13.11 1.72 5.30
N TYR A 122 12.12 2.02 4.47
CA TYR A 122 12.28 3.13 3.53
C TYR A 122 12.23 4.51 4.20
N ARG A 123 11.46 4.68 5.28
CA ARG A 123 11.50 5.91 6.08
C ARG A 123 12.88 6.17 6.69
N SER A 124 13.56 5.13 7.15
CA SER A 124 14.94 5.24 7.65
C SER A 124 15.91 5.71 6.56
N CYS A 125 15.58 5.46 5.29
CA CYS A 125 16.32 5.95 4.12
C CYS A 125 15.86 7.34 3.65
N GLY A 126 14.92 7.98 4.35
CA GLY A 126 14.37 9.30 4.02
C GLY A 126 13.37 9.29 2.86
N TYR A 127 12.70 8.16 2.61
CA TYR A 127 11.65 8.04 1.59
C TYR A 127 10.28 7.79 2.24
N GLU A 128 9.26 8.47 1.70
CA GLU A 128 7.86 8.15 1.99
C GLU A 128 7.34 7.10 1.02
N ILE A 129 6.39 6.29 1.49
CA ILE A 129 5.91 5.12 0.75
C ILE A 129 4.41 5.25 0.49
N ILE A 130 4.04 4.96 -0.75
CA ILE A 130 2.67 4.95 -1.24
C ILE A 130 2.37 3.54 -1.70
N TRP A 131 1.38 2.92 -1.06
CA TRP A 131 1.02 1.53 -1.37
C TRP A 131 0.00 1.46 -2.50
N ILE A 132 0.28 0.63 -3.52
CA ILE A 132 -0.64 0.34 -4.62
C ILE A 132 -1.13 -1.10 -4.50
N LEU A 133 -2.36 -1.25 -4.01
CA LEU A 133 -2.94 -2.53 -3.63
C LEU A 133 -3.84 -3.10 -4.73
N HIS A 134 -3.55 -4.30 -5.23
CA HIS A 134 -4.37 -4.89 -6.28
C HIS A 134 -5.70 -5.46 -5.75
N GLU A 135 -6.84 -5.10 -6.35
CA GLU A 135 -8.19 -5.41 -5.84
C GLU A 135 -8.60 -6.90 -5.88
N LYS A 136 -7.84 -7.71 -6.60
CA LYS A 136 -7.96 -9.17 -6.58
C LYS A 136 -7.63 -9.75 -5.20
N THR A 137 -6.73 -9.08 -4.47
CA THR A 137 -6.21 -9.51 -3.16
C THR A 137 -6.69 -8.59 -2.05
N PHE A 138 -6.71 -7.28 -2.30
CA PHE A 138 -7.15 -6.24 -1.38
C PHE A 138 -8.50 -5.67 -1.81
N ASN A 139 -9.03 -4.68 -1.10
CA ASN A 139 -10.36 -4.12 -1.35
C ASN A 139 -11.47 -5.19 -1.37
N ARG A 140 -11.30 -6.28 -0.61
CA ARG A 140 -12.23 -7.41 -0.53
C ARG A 140 -13.31 -7.14 0.51
N TRP A 141 -14.32 -8.01 0.57
CA TRP A 141 -15.40 -7.93 1.56
C TRP A 141 -14.90 -7.75 3.00
N LYS A 142 -13.89 -8.54 3.39
CA LYS A 142 -13.23 -8.45 4.70
C LYS A 142 -11.80 -7.94 4.51
N LEU A 143 -11.40 -6.98 5.32
CA LEU A 143 -10.03 -6.48 5.33
C LEU A 143 -9.10 -7.52 5.95
N CYS A 144 -7.93 -7.70 5.36
CA CYS A 144 -6.83 -8.42 5.99
C CYS A 144 -6.09 -7.49 6.99
N ALA A 145 -5.27 -8.05 7.87
CA ALA A 145 -4.54 -7.27 8.88
C ALA A 145 -3.64 -6.19 8.26
N ALA A 146 -2.96 -6.50 7.15
CA ALA A 146 -2.18 -5.53 6.39
C ALA A 146 -3.04 -4.37 5.87
N GLU A 147 -4.23 -4.66 5.32
CA GLU A 147 -5.13 -3.63 4.81
C GLU A 147 -5.74 -2.77 5.93
N VAL A 148 -5.98 -3.35 7.12
CA VAL A 148 -6.39 -2.59 8.30
C VAL A 148 -5.30 -1.61 8.72
N PHE A 149 -4.04 -2.07 8.81
CA PHE A 149 -2.91 -1.20 9.13
C PHE A 149 -2.71 -0.08 8.11
N LEU A 150 -2.85 -0.41 6.82
CA LEU A 150 -2.70 0.56 5.73
C LEU A 150 -3.80 1.63 5.72
N GLN A 151 -4.91 1.49 6.46
CA GLN A 151 -5.91 2.57 6.57
C GLN A 151 -5.30 3.88 7.08
N ASP A 152 -4.22 3.80 7.87
CA ASP A 152 -3.52 4.94 8.46
C ASP A 152 -2.25 5.33 7.67
N GLN A 153 -2.12 4.86 6.42
CA GLN A 153 -0.99 5.11 5.53
C GLN A 153 -1.51 5.50 4.14
N THR A 154 -0.78 6.35 3.41
CA THR A 154 -1.17 6.70 2.04
C THR A 154 -1.17 5.46 1.15
N HIS A 155 -2.34 5.08 0.66
CA HIS A 155 -2.51 3.92 -0.22
C HIS A 155 -3.64 4.12 -1.21
N TYR A 156 -3.53 3.45 -2.34
CA TYR A 156 -4.54 3.41 -3.39
C TYR A 156 -4.74 1.97 -3.86
N PHE A 157 -5.84 1.73 -4.57
CA PHE A 157 -6.14 0.44 -5.16
C PHE A 157 -5.89 0.46 -6.66
N THR A 158 -5.76 -0.73 -7.25
CA THR A 158 -5.72 -0.87 -8.70
C THR A 158 -6.49 -2.09 -9.17
N ASN A 159 -7.12 -1.95 -10.34
CA ASN A 159 -7.79 -3.03 -11.07
C ASN A 159 -7.05 -3.42 -12.37
N MET A 160 -5.80 -2.96 -12.52
CA MET A 160 -5.02 -3.16 -13.73
C MET A 160 -4.80 -4.64 -14.04
N ASN A 161 -5.25 -5.09 -15.20
CA ASN A 161 -5.12 -6.48 -15.61
C ASN A 161 -3.74 -6.80 -16.21
N LYS A 162 -3.53 -8.05 -16.60
CA LYS A 162 -2.26 -8.55 -17.17
C LYS A 162 -1.91 -7.92 -18.53
N GLU A 163 -2.89 -7.32 -19.21
CA GLU A 163 -2.72 -6.54 -20.44
C GLU A 163 -2.38 -5.06 -20.19
N GLY A 164 -2.33 -4.63 -18.93
CA GLY A 164 -2.06 -3.23 -18.55
C GLY A 164 -3.27 -2.30 -18.69
N LYS A 165 -4.49 -2.85 -18.82
CA LYS A 165 -5.73 -2.08 -18.86
C LYS A 165 -6.33 -1.98 -17.46
N GLY A 166 -6.73 -0.79 -17.06
CA GLY A 166 -7.32 -0.48 -15.76
C GLY A 166 -6.85 0.90 -15.29
N MET A 167 -6.99 1.16 -14.01
CA MET A 167 -6.63 2.43 -13.39
C MET A 167 -6.04 2.20 -11.99
N ILE A 168 -5.37 3.22 -11.47
CA ILE A 168 -5.13 3.36 -10.03
C ILE A 168 -6.21 4.29 -9.49
N TYR A 169 -6.83 3.90 -8.39
CA TYR A 169 -8.03 4.56 -7.89
C TYR A 169 -8.08 4.66 -6.37
N ASP A 170 -8.81 5.66 -5.90
CA ASP A 170 -9.26 5.79 -4.53
C ASP A 170 -10.75 5.38 -4.45
N CYS A 171 -11.17 4.88 -3.29
CA CYS A 171 -12.58 4.60 -3.04
C CYS A 171 -12.88 4.67 -1.55
N TYR A 172 -14.02 5.27 -1.21
CA TYR A 172 -14.57 5.20 0.14
C TYR A 172 -15.27 3.87 0.34
N ALA A 173 -15.08 3.28 1.52
CA ALA A 173 -15.89 2.17 2.00
C ALA A 173 -16.22 2.36 3.47
N SER A 174 -17.47 2.16 3.84
CA SER A 174 -17.84 2.07 5.25
C SER A 174 -17.43 0.71 5.79
N ILE A 175 -16.62 0.71 6.85
CA ILE A 175 -16.04 -0.49 7.43
C ILE A 175 -16.55 -0.64 8.86
N GLU A 176 -17.13 -1.79 9.17
CA GLU A 176 -17.58 -2.15 10.51
C GLU A 176 -16.91 -3.45 10.94
N ARG A 177 -16.11 -3.40 12.01
CA ARG A 177 -15.39 -4.56 12.56
C ARG A 177 -14.56 -5.31 11.50
N GLY A 178 -13.87 -4.56 10.63
CA GLY A 178 -13.03 -5.09 9.55
C GLY A 178 -13.79 -5.63 8.34
N VAL A 179 -15.10 -5.38 8.24
CA VAL A 179 -15.95 -5.81 7.12
C VAL A 179 -16.49 -4.58 6.40
N ARG A 180 -16.33 -4.55 5.07
CA ARG A 180 -16.92 -3.51 4.21
C ARG A 180 -18.42 -3.69 4.13
N LYS A 181 -19.19 -2.69 4.57
CA LYS A 181 -20.66 -2.70 4.51
C LYS A 181 -21.17 -2.05 3.24
N LYS A 182 -20.53 -0.97 2.82
CA LYS A 182 -20.84 -0.25 1.59
C LYS A 182 -19.54 0.28 0.97
N ARG A 183 -19.45 0.23 -0.35
CA ARG A 183 -18.32 0.74 -1.12
C ARG A 183 -18.84 1.67 -2.19
N MET A 184 -18.21 2.84 -2.30
CA MET A 184 -18.54 3.84 -3.30
C MET A 184 -17.87 3.51 -4.64
N LYS A 185 -18.29 4.20 -5.69
CA LYS A 185 -17.67 4.07 -7.01
C LYS A 185 -16.18 4.48 -6.92
N PRO A 186 -15.26 3.69 -7.50
CA PRO A 186 -13.86 4.09 -7.66
C PRO A 186 -13.72 5.45 -8.36
N VAL A 187 -12.76 6.25 -7.89
CA VAL A 187 -12.33 7.49 -8.54
C VAL A 187 -10.86 7.38 -8.92
N GLU A 188 -10.53 7.69 -10.18
CA GLU A 188 -9.16 7.63 -10.68
C GLU A 188 -8.27 8.69 -10.02
N VAL A 189 -7.02 8.32 -9.75
CA VAL A 189 -6.01 9.14 -9.06
C VAL A 189 -4.77 9.32 -9.93
N GLN A 190 -4.27 10.55 -10.00
CA GLN A 190 -3.07 10.92 -10.76
C GLN A 190 -1.84 11.00 -9.85
N LEU A 191 -1.03 9.94 -9.84
CA LEU A 191 0.12 9.80 -8.94
C LEU A 191 1.36 10.63 -9.34
N ASN A 192 1.34 11.31 -10.47
CA ASN A 192 2.37 12.26 -10.91
C ASN A 192 2.16 13.69 -10.36
N LEU A 193 1.07 13.94 -9.62
CA LEU A 193 0.73 15.26 -9.08
C LEU A 193 0.51 15.16 -7.56
N PRO A 194 1.60 15.10 -6.76
CA PRO A 194 1.49 15.14 -5.31
C PRO A 194 1.04 16.52 -4.82
N THR A 195 0.03 16.56 -3.97
CA THR A 195 -0.59 17.77 -3.46
C THR A 195 -0.38 17.88 -1.95
N LEU A 196 0.18 19.01 -1.52
CA LEU A 196 0.23 19.40 -0.12
C LEU A 196 -1.02 20.23 0.18
N LEU A 197 -1.89 19.69 1.03
CA LEU A 197 -3.09 20.38 1.46
C LEU A 197 -2.81 21.08 2.79
N ASN A 198 -2.87 22.41 2.79
CA ASN A 198 -2.69 23.23 3.98
C ASN A 198 -4.03 23.65 4.63
N GLU A 199 -5.15 23.11 4.15
CA GLU A 199 -6.48 23.61 4.51
C GLU A 199 -7.14 22.79 5.63
N SER A 200 -7.56 23.48 6.69
CA SER A 200 -8.54 22.97 7.64
C SER A 200 -9.95 23.19 7.09
N GLY A 201 -10.53 22.16 6.46
CA GLY A 201 -11.91 22.20 6.00
C GLY A 201 -12.91 22.27 7.16
N LYS A 202 -13.94 23.14 7.04
CA LYS A 202 -15.12 23.08 7.93
C LYS A 202 -15.99 21.88 7.51
N ASN A 203 -16.55 21.15 8.47
CA ASN A 203 -17.47 20.02 8.23
C ASN A 203 -16.89 18.86 7.39
N LEU A 204 -15.62 18.50 7.62
CA LEU A 204 -15.01 17.33 6.99
C LEU A 204 -15.72 16.02 7.43
N PRO A 205 -16.10 15.15 6.48
CA PRO A 205 -16.38 13.74 6.76
C PRO A 205 -15.28 13.11 7.63
N GLN A 206 -15.68 12.22 8.55
CA GLN A 206 -14.78 11.66 9.56
C GLN A 206 -13.62 10.89 8.93
N PHE A 207 -13.86 10.16 7.84
CA PHE A 207 -12.79 9.46 7.13
C PHE A 207 -11.77 10.42 6.47
N LEU A 208 -12.21 11.58 5.97
CA LEU A 208 -11.31 12.59 5.39
C LEU A 208 -10.48 13.25 6.48
N LYS A 209 -11.09 13.58 7.62
CA LYS A 209 -10.36 14.07 8.79
C LYS A 209 -9.25 13.11 9.18
N LYS A 210 -9.57 11.82 9.29
CA LYS A 210 -8.58 10.79 9.61
C LYS A 210 -7.45 10.71 8.59
N ARG A 211 -7.75 10.81 7.30
CA ARG A 211 -6.72 10.82 6.25
C ARG A 211 -5.84 12.06 6.34
N LEU A 212 -6.41 13.25 6.52
CA LEU A 212 -5.62 14.48 6.70
C LEU A 212 -4.70 14.43 7.94
N GLU A 213 -5.08 13.66 8.97
CA GLU A 213 -4.25 13.46 10.17
C GLU A 213 -3.15 12.40 9.99
N THR A 214 -3.34 11.40 9.12
CA THR A 214 -2.47 10.20 9.07
C THR A 214 -1.74 9.99 7.74
N TRP A 215 -2.30 10.50 6.63
CA TRP A 215 -1.70 10.42 5.31
C TRP A 215 -0.77 11.61 5.12
N HIS A 216 0.49 11.32 4.80
CA HIS A 216 1.53 12.34 4.65
C HIS A 216 1.43 13.06 3.30
N LEU A 217 0.72 12.46 2.34
CA LEU A 217 0.60 12.96 0.98
C LEU A 217 -0.74 12.58 0.37
N HIS A 218 -1.24 13.48 -0.47
CA HIS A 218 -2.44 13.32 -1.29
C HIS A 218 -2.08 13.53 -2.76
N PHE A 219 -2.95 13.06 -3.65
CA PHE A 219 -2.72 13.12 -5.08
C PHE A 219 -3.96 13.62 -5.81
N GLU A 220 -3.74 14.33 -6.91
CA GLU A 220 -4.82 14.87 -7.72
C GLU A 220 -5.83 13.79 -8.13
N GLY A 221 -7.11 14.06 -7.90
CA GLY A 221 -8.20 13.15 -8.20
C GLY A 221 -8.53 12.12 -7.10
N ASP A 222 -7.79 12.08 -5.99
CA ASP A 222 -8.22 11.32 -4.81
C ASP A 222 -9.42 11.95 -4.09
N LEU A 223 -10.01 11.24 -3.13
CA LEU A 223 -11.18 11.76 -2.41
C LEU A 223 -10.88 13.00 -1.56
N VAL A 224 -9.62 13.20 -1.16
CA VAL A 224 -9.25 14.36 -0.36
C VAL A 224 -9.20 15.61 -1.25
N THR A 225 -8.46 15.55 -2.35
CA THR A 225 -8.39 16.64 -3.35
C THR A 225 -9.76 16.93 -3.96
N ARG A 226 -10.56 15.90 -4.29
CA ARG A 226 -11.93 16.10 -4.79
C ARG A 226 -12.86 16.77 -3.80
N PHE A 227 -12.67 16.58 -2.49
CA PHE A 227 -13.45 17.28 -1.48
C PHE A 227 -13.18 18.79 -1.51
N PHE A 228 -11.90 19.17 -1.47
CA PHE A 228 -11.50 20.59 -1.51
C PHE A 228 -11.84 21.26 -2.86
N ASN A 229 -11.71 20.52 -3.96
CA ASN A 229 -12.03 21.03 -5.31
C ASN A 229 -13.53 20.95 -5.65
N GLN A 230 -14.39 20.48 -4.74
CA GLN A 230 -15.84 20.28 -4.97
C GLN A 230 -16.14 19.43 -6.22
N ALA A 231 -15.27 18.47 -6.52
CA ALA A 231 -15.28 17.66 -7.74
C ALA A 231 -15.88 16.25 -7.53
N TYR A 232 -16.61 16.05 -6.43
CA TYR A 232 -17.29 14.81 -6.06
C TYR A 232 -18.43 15.08 -5.08
N ASP A 233 -19.54 14.34 -5.21
CA ASP A 233 -20.67 14.44 -4.29
C ASP A 233 -20.45 13.55 -3.04
N PHE A 234 -20.25 14.19 -1.90
CA PHE A 234 -20.03 13.52 -0.62
C PHE A 234 -21.31 13.28 0.19
N GLN A 235 -22.50 13.70 -0.28
CA GLN A 235 -23.75 13.60 0.49
C GLN A 235 -24.05 12.16 0.94
N GLU A 236 -23.88 11.20 0.02
CA GLU A 236 -24.08 9.79 0.35
C GLU A 236 -23.08 9.30 1.41
N ILE A 237 -21.80 9.71 1.33
CA ILE A 237 -20.78 9.34 2.31
C ILE A 237 -21.11 9.92 3.69
N ILE A 238 -21.46 11.20 3.75
CA ILE A 238 -21.86 11.91 4.97
C ILE A 238 -23.07 11.22 5.61
N SER A 239 -24.08 10.86 4.81
CA SER A 239 -25.27 10.15 5.32
C SER A 239 -24.94 8.78 5.94
N ILE A 240 -23.96 8.07 5.37
CA ILE A 240 -23.52 6.76 5.88
C ILE A 240 -22.79 6.93 7.22
N GLU A 241 -21.92 7.93 7.33
CA GLU A 241 -21.17 8.21 8.56
C GLU A 241 -22.13 8.62 9.71
N GLN A 242 -23.05 9.54 9.44
CA GLN A 242 -24.07 9.96 10.42
C GLN A 242 -24.94 8.79 10.91
N LYS A 243 -25.33 7.88 10.01
CA LYS A 243 -26.07 6.66 10.37
C LYS A 243 -25.24 5.70 11.24
N ASN A 244 -23.91 5.69 11.08
CA ASN A 244 -23.04 4.84 11.88
C ASN A 244 -22.75 5.44 13.26
N GLU A 245 -22.63 6.76 13.38
CA GLU A 245 -22.48 7.45 14.67
C GLU A 245 -23.72 7.30 15.56
N THR A 246 -24.92 7.30 14.95
CA THR A 246 -26.20 7.17 15.66
C THR A 246 -26.55 5.74 16.07
N LYS A 247 -25.74 4.72 15.71
CA LYS A 247 -25.97 3.35 16.15
C LYS A 247 -25.72 3.23 17.66
N PRO A 248 -26.73 2.82 18.46
CA PRO A 248 -26.53 2.64 19.90
C PRO A 248 -25.48 1.56 20.16
N LEU A 249 -24.68 1.74 21.23
CA LEU A 249 -23.79 0.70 21.72
C LEU A 249 -24.58 -0.60 21.89
N THR A 250 -24.15 -1.66 21.21
CA THR A 250 -24.78 -2.97 21.41
C THR A 250 -24.68 -3.37 22.88
N TRP A 251 -25.69 -4.05 23.43
CA TRP A 251 -25.67 -4.50 24.84
C TRP A 251 -24.41 -5.28 25.18
N ILE A 252 -23.83 -6.03 24.23
CA ILE A 252 -22.55 -6.73 24.37
C ILE A 252 -21.39 -5.74 24.55
N GLN A 253 -21.37 -4.65 23.79
CA GLN A 253 -20.35 -3.61 23.94
C GLN A 253 -20.53 -2.85 25.25
N ALA A 254 -21.76 -2.48 25.63
CA ALA A 254 -22.05 -1.87 26.92
C ALA A 254 -21.64 -2.78 28.09
N ALA A 255 -21.93 -4.09 27.99
CA ALA A 255 -21.53 -5.09 28.98
C ALA A 255 -20.01 -5.29 29.04
N LYS A 256 -19.31 -5.30 27.88
CA LYS A 256 -17.83 -5.34 27.84
C LYS A 256 -17.22 -4.09 28.45
N TYR A 257 -17.78 -2.91 28.18
CA TYR A 257 -17.35 -1.66 28.79
C TYR A 257 -17.58 -1.66 30.31
N ALA A 258 -18.75 -2.12 30.78
CA ALA A 258 -19.05 -2.26 32.19
C ALA A 258 -18.14 -3.28 32.89
N LEU A 259 -17.89 -4.44 32.26
CA LEU A 259 -16.96 -5.44 32.78
C LEU A 259 -15.53 -4.86 32.91
N TYR A 260 -15.06 -4.15 31.90
CA TYR A 260 -13.73 -3.54 31.93
C TYR A 260 -13.62 -2.45 33.01
N PHE A 261 -14.58 -1.53 33.09
CA PHE A 261 -14.51 -0.40 34.02
C PHE A 261 -14.84 -0.78 35.46
N CYS A 262 -15.84 -1.65 35.68
CA CYS A 262 -16.28 -2.00 37.03
C CYS A 262 -15.46 -3.15 37.63
N ILE A 263 -14.96 -4.07 36.80
CA ILE A 263 -14.29 -5.29 37.30
C ILE A 263 -12.81 -5.27 36.95
N MET A 264 -12.40 -5.07 35.70
CA MET A 264 -10.99 -5.27 35.35
C MET A 264 -10.08 -4.08 35.75
N ARG A 265 -10.54 -2.85 35.58
CA ARG A 265 -9.75 -1.63 35.84
C ARG A 265 -9.38 -1.43 37.32
N PRO A 266 -10.27 -1.62 38.32
CA PRO A 266 -9.88 -1.49 39.73
C PRO A 266 -8.87 -2.56 40.13
N TYR A 267 -9.04 -3.80 39.67
CA TYR A 267 -8.11 -4.89 39.97
C TYR A 267 -6.75 -4.68 39.31
N ARG A 268 -6.72 -4.15 38.08
CA ARG A 268 -5.46 -3.79 37.40
C ARG A 268 -4.71 -2.69 38.15
N LEU A 269 -5.39 -1.68 38.67
CA LEU A 269 -4.79 -0.61 39.48
C LEU A 269 -4.26 -1.15 40.82
N VAL A 270 -5.01 -2.03 41.49
CA VAL A 270 -4.56 -2.69 42.72
C VAL A 270 -3.34 -3.59 42.45
N PHE A 271 -3.34 -4.32 41.33
CA PHE A 271 -2.22 -5.15 40.93
C PHE A 271 -0.97 -4.32 40.59
N GLN A 272 -1.13 -3.17 39.93
CA GLN A 272 -0.02 -2.23 39.68
C GLN A 272 0.53 -1.65 40.99
N LEU A 273 -0.33 -1.26 41.94
CA LEU A 273 0.10 -0.82 43.28
C LEU A 273 0.83 -1.93 44.06
N PHE A 274 0.43 -3.19 43.89
CA PHE A 274 1.12 -4.34 44.48
C PHE A 274 2.50 -4.56 43.86
N LEU A 275 2.63 -4.46 42.54
CA LEU A 275 3.91 -4.60 41.85
C LEU A 275 4.90 -3.47 42.20
N GLU A 276 4.41 -2.23 42.36
CA GLU A 276 5.23 -1.09 42.80
C GLU A 276 5.72 -1.26 44.24
N LYS A 277 4.91 -1.87 45.13
CA LYS A 277 5.27 -2.12 46.53
C LYS A 277 6.33 -3.21 46.72
N HIS A 278 6.50 -4.12 45.76
CA HIS A 278 7.49 -5.19 45.78
C HIS A 278 8.73 -4.91 44.90
N SER A 279 8.81 -3.74 44.29
CA SER A 279 9.95 -3.30 43.46
C SER A 279 10.88 -2.29 44.16
N ASN A 280 10.72 -2.11 45.49
CA ASN A 280 11.63 -1.40 46.40
C ASN A 280 12.12 -2.36 47.49
#